data_AF-A0A087HGK1-F1
#
_entry.id   AF-A0A087HGK1-F1
#
_cell.length_a   1.000
_cell.length_b   1.000
_cell.length_c   1.000
_cell.angle_alpha   90.00
_cell.angle_beta   90.00
_cell.angle_gamma   90.00
#
_symmetry.space_group_name_H-M   'P 1'
#
loop_
_entity.id
_entity.type
_entity.pdbx_description
1 polymer ?
#
loop_
_entity_poly.entity_id
_entity_poly.type
_entity_poly.pdbx_seq_one_letter_code
_entity_poly.pdbx_strand_id
1 'polypeptide(L)'
;MATRLEKTELRIVKQTSEVEALKGKLDRQVQISKEMTEEVESARGREKAASNKLGMLHDQLERERNEKDAEILLLKGENEMLKAARMDVIQRTVQTMIGKALSEMRIRYGGRLDHRHQCLVDAEEINRLNSLINQVNYSLELYASLKADGIVVPEEKIEKVLADMKGLNEEFDALDVEVAKPEGYLVTPVANRTPLDLSSFQLDFREGSRTRSSREDMPAAEDVEVPQDGDGAQGEDR
;
A
#
# COMPACT_ATOMS: atom_id res chain seq x y z
N MET A 1 -115.62 33.31 -51.62
CA MET A 1 -115.19 31.99 -51.08
C MET A 1 -113.84 31.54 -51.65
N ALA A 2 -113.58 31.68 -52.96
CA ALA A 2 -112.31 31.29 -53.59
C ALA A 2 -111.03 31.87 -52.95
N THR A 3 -111.00 33.16 -52.59
CA THR A 3 -109.81 33.83 -52.04
C THR A 3 -109.36 33.37 -50.64
N ARG A 4 -110.25 32.75 -49.86
CA ARG A 4 -109.89 32.21 -48.53
C ARG A 4 -109.17 30.87 -48.64
N LEU A 5 -109.55 30.06 -49.62
CA LEU A 5 -109.01 28.72 -49.86
C LEU A 5 -107.57 28.79 -50.41
N GLU A 6 -107.34 29.70 -51.35
CA GLU A 6 -106.03 29.96 -51.95
C GLU A 6 -104.99 30.45 -50.91
N LYS A 7 -105.44 31.27 -49.94
CA LYS A 7 -104.60 31.74 -48.83
C LYS A 7 -104.22 30.62 -47.85
N THR A 8 -105.09 29.63 -47.66
CA THR A 8 -104.78 28.44 -46.85
C THR A 8 -103.81 27.49 -47.56
N GLU A 9 -103.96 27.29 -48.87
CA GLU A 9 -103.05 26.45 -49.67
C GLU A 9 -101.62 27.00 -49.68
N LEU A 10 -101.43 28.31 -49.89
CA LEU A 10 -100.13 28.97 -49.79
C LEU A 10 -99.48 28.79 -48.41
N ARG A 11 -100.28 28.79 -47.34
CA ARG A 11 -99.79 28.58 -45.97
C ARG A 11 -99.33 27.14 -45.76
N ILE A 12 -100.06 26.18 -46.30
CA ILE A 12 -99.69 24.76 -46.26
C ILE A 12 -98.38 24.55 -47.02
N VAL A 13 -98.24 25.04 -48.25
CA VAL A 13 -96.99 24.90 -49.03
C VAL A 13 -95.80 25.49 -48.28
N LYS A 14 -95.95 26.70 -47.72
CA LYS A 14 -94.91 27.34 -46.91
C LYS A 14 -94.54 26.48 -45.69
N GLN A 15 -95.52 26.04 -44.91
CA GLN A 15 -95.29 25.20 -43.74
C GLN A 15 -94.63 23.86 -44.11
N THR A 16 -95.02 23.27 -45.23
CA THR A 16 -94.43 22.01 -45.73
C THR A 16 -92.95 22.23 -46.07
N SER A 17 -92.61 23.33 -46.76
CA SER A 17 -91.21 23.67 -47.07
C SER A 17 -90.36 23.94 -45.83
N GLU A 18 -90.94 24.57 -44.79
CA GLU A 18 -90.26 24.81 -43.51
C GLU A 18 -90.02 23.50 -42.76
N VAL A 19 -90.98 22.57 -42.77
CA VAL A 19 -90.83 21.23 -42.16
C VAL A 19 -89.76 20.42 -42.88
N GLU A 20 -89.70 20.44 -44.22
CA GLU A 20 -88.63 19.76 -44.98
C GLU A 20 -87.25 20.33 -44.67
N ALA A 21 -87.12 21.67 -44.59
CA ALA A 21 -85.87 22.32 -44.21
C ALA A 21 -85.45 21.99 -42.77
N LEU A 22 -86.41 21.92 -41.83
CA LEU A 22 -86.15 21.52 -40.44
C LEU A 22 -85.74 20.05 -40.34
N LYS A 23 -86.38 19.16 -41.12
CA LYS A 23 -86.03 17.74 -41.18
C LYS A 23 -84.59 17.55 -41.66
N GLY A 24 -84.18 18.23 -42.73
CA GLY A 24 -82.81 18.15 -43.23
C GLY A 24 -81.76 18.64 -42.21
N LYS A 25 -82.10 19.65 -41.40
CA LYS A 25 -81.24 20.11 -40.29
C LYS A 25 -81.16 19.07 -39.17
N LEU A 26 -82.29 18.47 -38.80
CA LEU A 26 -82.36 17.43 -37.78
C LEU A 26 -81.54 16.20 -38.19
N ASP A 27 -81.70 15.72 -39.42
CA ASP A 27 -80.95 14.57 -39.95
C ASP A 27 -79.44 14.84 -39.90
N ARG A 28 -79.02 16.06 -40.25
CA ARG A 28 -77.61 16.47 -40.18
C ARG A 28 -77.10 16.54 -38.74
N GLN A 29 -77.92 17.03 -37.81
CA GLN A 29 -77.56 17.07 -36.39
C GLN A 29 -77.44 15.67 -35.79
N VAL A 30 -78.33 14.75 -36.16
CA VAL A 30 -78.26 13.34 -35.75
C VAL A 30 -76.97 12.69 -36.26
N GLN A 31 -76.60 12.93 -37.52
CA GLN A 31 -75.36 12.41 -38.09
C GLN A 31 -74.12 12.94 -37.36
N ILE A 32 -74.05 14.26 -37.11
CA ILE A 32 -72.95 14.87 -36.35
C ILE A 32 -72.87 14.29 -34.92
N SER A 33 -74.02 14.11 -34.26
CA SER A 33 -74.05 13.52 -32.92
C SER A 33 -73.51 12.09 -32.92
N LYS A 34 -73.80 11.31 -33.97
CA LYS A 34 -73.30 9.94 -34.12
C LYS A 34 -71.79 9.91 -34.33
N GLU A 35 -71.28 10.73 -35.24
CA GLU A 35 -69.84 10.85 -35.51
C GLU A 35 -69.07 11.29 -34.26
N MET A 36 -69.60 12.27 -33.53
CA MET A 36 -69.01 12.74 -32.27
C MET A 36 -69.00 11.63 -31.20
N THR A 37 -70.05 10.81 -31.09
CA THR A 37 -70.04 9.68 -30.14
C THR A 37 -69.00 8.63 -30.51
N GLU A 38 -68.85 8.29 -31.80
CA GLU A 38 -67.83 7.34 -32.26
C GLU A 38 -66.41 7.88 -32.02
N GLU A 39 -66.19 9.18 -32.23
CA GLU A 39 -64.90 9.82 -31.96
C GLU A 39 -64.56 9.82 -30.47
N VAL A 40 -65.53 10.10 -29.60
CA VAL A 40 -65.37 10.05 -28.14
C VAL A 40 -65.02 8.63 -27.69
N GLU A 41 -65.69 7.61 -28.22
CA GLU A 41 -65.39 6.21 -27.90
C GLU A 41 -63.98 5.81 -28.38
N SER A 42 -63.60 6.22 -29.59
CA SER A 42 -62.25 6.01 -30.13
C SER A 42 -61.17 6.71 -29.28
N ALA A 43 -61.40 7.96 -28.89
CA ALA A 43 -60.51 8.71 -28.01
C ALA A 43 -60.36 8.04 -26.65
N ARG A 44 -61.47 7.59 -26.05
CA ARG A 44 -61.47 6.85 -24.78
C ARG A 44 -60.71 5.52 -24.90
N GLY A 45 -60.84 4.82 -26.02
CA GLY A 45 -60.07 3.61 -26.31
C GLY A 45 -58.56 3.87 -26.35
N ARG A 46 -58.15 4.94 -27.04
CA ARG A 46 -56.75 5.39 -27.10
C ARG A 46 -56.21 5.81 -25.74
N GLU A 47 -56.98 6.56 -24.96
CA GLU A 47 -56.63 6.96 -23.59
C GLU A 47 -56.37 5.73 -22.70
N LYS A 48 -57.28 4.76 -22.73
CA LYS A 48 -57.12 3.51 -21.96
C LYS A 48 -55.88 2.73 -22.36
N ALA A 49 -55.60 2.64 -23.66
CA ALA A 49 -54.39 1.98 -24.16
C ALA A 49 -53.10 2.71 -23.72
N ALA A 50 -53.10 4.04 -23.79
CA ALA A 50 -51.97 4.85 -23.33
C ALA A 50 -51.75 4.74 -21.82
N SER A 51 -52.82 4.75 -21.04
CA SER A 51 -52.78 4.57 -19.58
C SER A 51 -52.19 3.20 -19.19
N ASN A 52 -52.63 2.12 -19.84
CA ASN A 52 -52.06 0.79 -19.63
C ASN A 52 -50.55 0.74 -19.97
N LYS A 53 -50.14 1.40 -21.06
CA LYS A 53 -48.73 1.48 -21.45
C LYS A 53 -47.90 2.25 -20.42
N LEU A 54 -48.43 3.35 -19.88
CA LEU A 54 -47.78 4.11 -18.82
C LEU A 54 -47.60 3.28 -17.54
N GLY A 55 -48.61 2.49 -17.15
CA GLY A 55 -48.50 1.58 -16.01
C GLY A 55 -47.33 0.59 -16.16
N MET A 56 -47.25 -0.09 -17.31
CA MET A 56 -46.14 -1.03 -17.58
C MET A 56 -44.76 -0.37 -17.57
N LEU A 57 -44.65 0.84 -18.10
CA LEU A 57 -43.39 1.60 -18.09
C LEU A 57 -42.99 2.03 -16.69
N HIS A 58 -43.96 2.43 -15.86
CA HIS A 58 -43.73 2.77 -14.46
C HIS A 58 -43.20 1.56 -13.68
N ASP A 59 -43.84 0.40 -13.84
CA ASP A 59 -43.41 -0.86 -13.20
C ASP A 59 -42.01 -1.28 -13.66
N GLN A 60 -41.66 -1.01 -14.92
CA GLN A 60 -40.32 -1.26 -15.44
C GLN A 60 -39.28 -0.33 -14.79
N LEU A 61 -39.54 0.97 -14.76
CA LEU A 61 -38.65 1.95 -14.15
C LEU A 61 -38.44 1.67 -12.66
N GLU A 62 -39.48 1.24 -11.94
CA GLU A 62 -39.36 0.87 -10.53
C GLU A 62 -38.45 -0.35 -10.33
N ARG A 63 -38.57 -1.37 -11.19
CA ARG A 63 -37.66 -2.53 -11.15
C ARG A 63 -36.21 -2.13 -11.43
N GLU A 64 -35.98 -1.34 -12.47
CA GLU A 64 -34.64 -0.86 -12.83
C GLU A 64 -34.03 0.01 -11.73
N ARG A 65 -34.81 0.89 -11.10
CA ARG A 65 -34.38 1.67 -9.93
C ARG A 65 -33.94 0.75 -8.80
N ASN A 66 -34.78 -0.22 -8.43
CA ASN A 66 -34.49 -1.13 -7.32
C ASN A 66 -33.23 -1.99 -7.59
N GLU A 67 -33.03 -2.42 -8.84
CA GLU A 67 -31.82 -3.14 -9.25
C GLU A 67 -30.57 -2.25 -9.12
N LYS A 68 -30.64 -1.00 -9.56
CA LYS A 68 -29.54 -0.03 -9.43
C LYS A 68 -29.24 0.30 -7.98
N ASP A 69 -30.25 0.43 -7.12
CA ASP A 69 -30.06 0.64 -5.69
C ASP A 69 -29.36 -0.57 -5.03
N ALA A 70 -29.72 -1.79 -5.42
CA ALA A 70 -29.06 -3.00 -4.94
C ALA A 70 -27.59 -3.08 -5.40
N GLU A 71 -27.31 -2.74 -6.66
CA GLU A 71 -25.94 -2.67 -7.21
C GLU A 71 -25.08 -1.64 -6.46
N ILE A 72 -25.63 -0.45 -6.17
CA ILE A 72 -24.94 0.59 -5.39
C ILE A 72 -24.61 0.08 -3.98
N LEU A 73 -25.52 -0.64 -3.32
CA LEU A 73 -25.27 -1.19 -1.99
C LEU A 73 -24.16 -2.25 -2.01
N LEU A 74 -24.15 -3.12 -3.02
CA LEU A 74 -23.09 -4.12 -3.20
C LEU A 74 -21.73 -3.44 -3.42
N LEU A 75 -21.64 -2.50 -4.37
CA LEU A 75 -20.41 -1.78 -4.68
C LEU A 75 -19.90 -0.98 -3.47
N LYS A 76 -20.81 -0.41 -2.66
CA LYS A 76 -20.43 0.27 -1.42
C LYS A 76 -19.79 -0.69 -0.41
N GLY A 77 -20.35 -1.90 -0.26
CA GLY A 77 -19.79 -2.94 0.59
C GLY A 77 -18.39 -3.39 0.12
N GLU A 78 -18.24 -3.65 -1.18
CA GLU A 78 -16.95 -4.00 -1.78
C GLU A 78 -15.90 -2.90 -1.63
N ASN A 79 -16.31 -1.63 -1.78
CA ASN A 79 -15.41 -0.49 -1.62
C ASN A 79 -14.87 -0.38 -0.19
N GLU A 80 -15.70 -0.62 0.82
CA GLU A 80 -15.25 -0.64 2.22
C GLU A 80 -14.31 -1.82 2.50
N MET A 81 -14.57 -3.00 1.93
CA MET A 81 -13.62 -4.13 2.02
C MET A 81 -12.28 -3.80 1.37
N LEU A 82 -12.28 -3.17 0.20
CA LEU A 82 -11.06 -2.75 -0.49
C LEU A 82 -10.29 -1.68 0.30
N LYS A 83 -10.97 -0.73 0.97
CA LYS A 83 -10.32 0.23 1.86
C LYS A 83 -9.62 -0.47 3.02
N ALA A 84 -10.29 -1.42 3.67
CA ALA A 84 -9.71 -2.19 4.77
C ALA A 84 -8.48 -3.00 4.29
N ALA A 85 -8.60 -3.72 3.18
CA ALA A 85 -7.50 -4.47 2.58
C ALA A 85 -6.32 -3.56 2.21
N ARG A 86 -6.60 -2.38 1.63
CA ARG A 86 -5.57 -1.38 1.31
C ARG A 86 -4.82 -0.91 2.57
N MET A 87 -5.55 -0.62 3.65
CA MET A 87 -4.93 -0.20 4.93
C MET A 87 -4.00 -1.29 5.47
N ASP A 88 -4.44 -2.55 5.45
CA ASP A 88 -3.64 -3.68 5.90
C ASP A 88 -2.36 -3.88 5.06
N VAL A 89 -2.45 -3.78 3.73
CA VAL A 89 -1.25 -3.81 2.86
C VAL A 89 -0.28 -2.67 3.18
N ILE A 90 -0.78 -1.45 3.39
CA ILE A 90 0.05 -0.30 3.76
C ILE A 90 0.74 -0.57 5.11
N GLN A 91 -0.01 -1.04 6.11
CA GLN A 91 0.53 -1.35 7.44
C GLN A 91 1.62 -2.42 7.36
N ARG A 92 1.36 -3.55 6.67
CA ARG A 92 2.35 -4.63 6.48
C ARG A 92 3.60 -4.15 5.75
N THR A 93 3.44 -3.27 4.76
CA THR A 93 4.57 -2.68 4.02
C THR A 93 5.43 -1.80 4.92
N VAL A 94 4.80 -0.90 5.68
CA VAL A 94 5.49 -0.02 6.63
C VAL A 94 6.22 -0.84 7.70
N GLN A 95 5.56 -1.85 8.27
CA GLN A 95 6.16 -2.73 9.27
C GLN A 95 7.36 -3.50 8.70
N THR A 96 7.27 -3.98 7.47
CA THR A 96 8.39 -4.65 6.78
C THR A 96 9.56 -3.70 6.55
N MET A 97 9.30 -2.47 6.11
CA MET A 97 10.34 -1.46 5.90
C MET A 97 11.04 -1.10 7.21
N ILE A 98 10.28 -0.92 8.29
CA ILE A 98 10.83 -0.68 9.64
C ILE A 98 11.69 -1.87 10.08
N GLY A 99 11.19 -3.11 9.94
CA GLY A 99 11.93 -4.31 10.28
C GLY A 99 13.26 -4.43 9.53
N LYS A 100 13.27 -4.14 8.22
CA LYS A 100 14.49 -4.10 7.40
C LYS A 100 15.46 -3.04 7.89
N ALA A 101 15.00 -1.81 8.09
CA ALA A 101 15.85 -0.72 8.57
C ALA A 101 16.48 -1.01 9.94
N LEU A 102 15.69 -1.55 10.87
CA LEU A 102 16.18 -1.94 12.20
C LEU A 102 17.19 -3.10 12.14
N SER A 103 16.97 -4.09 11.27
CA SER A 103 17.91 -5.19 11.05
C SER A 103 19.24 -4.70 10.47
N GLU A 104 19.18 -3.83 9.46
CA GLU A 104 20.38 -3.19 8.89
C GLU A 104 21.14 -2.37 9.93
N MET A 105 20.43 -1.58 10.75
CA MET A 105 21.04 -0.83 11.85
C MET A 105 21.72 -1.80 12.82
N ARG A 106 21.05 -2.87 13.25
CA ARG A 106 21.63 -3.85 14.17
C ARG A 106 22.92 -4.45 13.62
N ILE A 107 22.95 -4.86 12.35
CA ILE A 107 24.15 -5.43 11.73
C ILE A 107 25.28 -4.40 11.68
N ARG A 108 25.00 -3.17 11.24
CA ARG A 108 26.02 -2.10 11.12
C ARG A 108 26.60 -1.69 12.46
N TYR A 109 25.74 -1.49 13.48
CA TYR A 109 26.19 -1.05 14.80
C TYR A 109 26.78 -2.20 15.62
N GLY A 110 26.25 -3.42 15.50
CA GLY A 110 26.80 -4.62 16.13
C GLY A 110 28.22 -4.91 15.66
N GLY A 111 28.45 -4.97 14.34
CA GLY A 111 29.80 -5.18 13.80
C GLY A 111 30.80 -4.09 14.18
N ARG A 112 30.36 -2.82 14.29
CA ARG A 112 31.21 -1.74 14.81
C ARG A 112 31.53 -1.92 16.30
N LEU A 113 30.56 -2.37 17.09
CA LEU A 113 30.76 -2.60 18.52
C LEU A 113 31.72 -3.77 18.74
N ASP A 114 31.55 -4.87 17.99
CA ASP A 114 32.42 -6.04 18.04
C ASP A 114 33.85 -5.69 17.62
N HIS A 115 34.02 -4.92 16.53
CA HIS A 115 35.34 -4.42 16.12
C HIS A 115 35.99 -3.55 17.20
N ARG A 116 35.24 -2.64 17.81
CA ARG A 116 35.76 -1.80 18.91
C ARG A 116 36.13 -2.65 20.14
N HIS A 117 35.33 -3.67 20.47
CA HIS A 117 35.68 -4.61 21.53
C HIS A 117 36.95 -5.38 21.19
N GLN A 118 37.11 -5.85 19.95
CA GLN A 118 38.34 -6.53 19.53
C GLN A 118 39.56 -5.61 19.64
N CYS A 119 39.48 -4.34 19.20
CA CYS A 119 40.60 -3.39 19.36
C CYS A 119 40.89 -3.06 20.84
N LEU A 120 39.87 -3.05 21.71
CA LEU A 120 40.08 -2.91 23.16
C LEU A 120 40.65 -4.19 23.81
N VAL A 121 40.36 -5.36 23.23
CA VAL A 121 40.80 -6.69 23.70
C VAL A 121 42.14 -7.10 23.09
N ASP A 122 42.61 -6.46 22.01
CA ASP A 122 44.01 -6.45 21.55
C ASP A 122 44.88 -5.73 22.58
N ALA A 123 44.91 -6.32 23.77
CA ALA A 123 45.67 -5.96 24.94
C ALA A 123 47.16 -6.21 24.71
N GLU A 124 47.62 -6.54 23.49
CA GLU A 124 49.03 -6.79 23.23
C GLU A 124 49.86 -5.52 23.44
N GLU A 125 49.38 -4.37 22.95
CA GLU A 125 50.05 -3.09 23.13
C GLU A 125 49.97 -2.62 24.60
N ILE A 126 48.80 -2.75 25.23
CA ILE A 126 48.61 -2.46 26.66
C ILE A 126 49.47 -3.38 27.54
N ASN A 127 49.54 -4.67 27.24
CA ASN A 127 50.32 -5.66 28.00
C ASN A 127 51.82 -5.44 27.78
N ARG A 128 52.25 -5.10 26.56
CA ARG A 128 53.65 -4.75 26.26
C ARG A 128 54.07 -3.50 27.05
N LEU A 129 53.28 -2.43 26.99
CA LEU A 129 53.54 -1.20 27.75
C LEU A 129 53.55 -1.47 29.26
N ASN A 130 52.57 -2.22 29.77
CA ASN A 130 52.50 -2.58 31.17
C ASN A 130 53.71 -3.41 31.61
N SER A 131 54.20 -4.33 30.76
CA SER A 131 55.44 -5.07 31.01
C SER A 131 56.66 -4.14 31.05
N LEU A 132 56.75 -3.17 30.15
CA LEU A 132 57.87 -2.22 30.09
C LEU A 132 57.86 -1.29 31.32
N ILE A 133 56.69 -0.79 31.72
CA ILE A 133 56.48 -0.01 32.94
C ILE A 133 56.94 -0.80 34.17
N ASN A 134 56.54 -2.07 34.28
CA ASN A 134 56.95 -2.92 35.40
C ASN A 134 58.46 -3.16 35.43
N GLN A 135 59.11 -3.33 34.28
CA GLN A 135 60.55 -3.51 34.18
C GLN A 135 61.32 -2.24 34.61
N VAL A 136 60.86 -1.07 34.17
CA VAL A 136 61.41 0.23 34.56
C VAL A 136 61.22 0.47 36.06
N ASN A 137 60.01 0.24 36.59
CA ASN A 137 59.72 0.41 38.01
C ASN A 137 60.57 -0.51 38.90
N TYR A 138 60.71 -1.79 38.53
CA TYR A 138 61.56 -2.72 39.26
C TYR A 138 63.02 -2.26 39.31
N SER A 139 63.55 -1.76 38.18
CA SER A 139 64.92 -1.27 38.08
C SER A 139 65.13 -0.01 38.94
N LEU A 140 64.17 0.90 38.94
CA LEU A 140 64.19 2.11 39.76
C LEU A 140 64.13 1.79 41.26
N GLU A 141 63.24 0.89 41.67
CA GLU A 141 63.10 0.47 43.06
C GLU A 141 64.38 -0.23 43.56
N LEU A 142 64.94 -1.15 42.76
CA LEU A 142 66.22 -1.81 43.07
C LEU A 142 67.36 -0.80 43.24
N TYR A 143 67.46 0.20 42.37
CA TYR A 143 68.52 1.21 42.47
C TYR A 143 68.31 2.16 43.65
N ALA A 144 67.06 2.48 44.00
CA ALA A 144 66.76 3.23 45.21
C ALA A 144 67.21 2.46 46.46
N SER A 145 66.99 1.14 46.52
CA SER A 145 67.46 0.29 47.62
C SER A 145 68.98 0.21 47.69
N LEU A 146 69.67 -0.06 46.56
CA LEU A 146 71.13 -0.11 46.52
C LEU A 146 71.77 1.22 46.95
N LYS A 147 71.17 2.34 46.55
CA LYS A 147 71.62 3.68 46.96
C LYS A 147 71.43 3.90 48.45
N ALA A 148 70.33 3.41 49.05
CA ALA A 148 70.10 3.47 50.49
C ALA A 148 71.14 2.65 51.28
N ASP A 149 71.61 1.54 50.70
CA ASP A 149 72.66 0.69 51.26
C ASP A 149 74.09 1.21 50.99
N GLY A 150 74.23 2.38 50.35
CA GLY A 150 75.53 3.01 50.05
C GLY A 150 76.29 2.35 48.90
N ILE A 151 75.64 1.49 48.12
CA ILE A 151 76.23 0.79 46.97
C ILE A 151 76.14 1.71 45.74
N VAL A 152 77.29 1.94 45.09
CA VAL A 152 77.36 2.73 43.86
C VAL A 152 76.81 1.94 42.68
N VAL A 153 75.75 2.45 42.05
CA VAL A 153 75.19 1.88 40.82
C VAL A 153 76.03 2.36 39.62
N PRO A 154 76.48 1.45 38.73
CA PRO A 154 77.22 1.84 37.52
C PRO A 154 76.43 2.81 36.65
N GLU A 155 77.11 3.83 36.12
CA GLU A 155 76.50 4.89 35.29
C GLU A 155 75.82 4.32 34.04
N GLU A 156 76.44 3.31 33.40
CA GLU A 156 75.89 2.57 32.26
C GLU A 156 74.49 1.98 32.53
N LYS A 157 74.23 1.56 33.77
CA LYS A 157 72.93 1.00 34.18
C LYS A 157 71.88 2.09 34.41
N ILE A 158 72.31 3.27 34.85
CA ILE A 158 71.46 4.45 35.02
C ILE A 158 71.09 5.00 33.65
N GLU A 159 72.06 5.14 32.74
CA GLU A 159 71.84 5.56 31.36
C GLU A 159 70.86 4.63 30.63
N LYS A 160 70.97 3.31 30.84
CA LYS A 160 70.04 2.35 30.28
C LYS A 160 68.59 2.58 30.74
N VAL A 161 68.37 2.77 32.04
CA VAL A 161 67.01 3.03 32.57
C VAL A 161 66.46 4.36 32.07
N LEU A 162 67.31 5.39 31.94
CA LEU A 162 66.90 6.68 31.36
C LEU A 162 66.54 6.54 29.88
N ALA A 163 67.27 5.73 29.11
CA ALA A 163 66.93 5.43 27.72
C ALA A 163 65.61 4.65 27.61
N ASP A 164 65.41 3.63 28.46
CA ASP A 164 64.18 2.84 28.50
C ASP A 164 62.96 3.72 28.89
N MET A 165 63.11 4.64 29.85
CA MET A 165 62.08 5.62 30.22
C MET A 165 61.77 6.61 29.10
N LYS A 166 62.80 7.07 28.37
CA LYS A 166 62.62 7.97 27.25
C LYS A 166 61.86 7.29 26.11
N GLY A 167 62.23 6.06 25.76
CA GLY A 167 61.50 5.26 24.77
C GLY A 167 60.06 4.99 25.18
N LEU A 168 59.82 4.70 26.47
CA LEU A 168 58.47 4.54 27.01
C LEU A 168 57.62 5.82 26.85
N ASN A 169 58.17 7.00 27.14
CA ASN A 169 57.46 8.27 26.96
C ASN A 169 57.15 8.55 25.49
N GLU A 170 58.10 8.29 24.57
CA GLU A 170 57.89 8.47 23.13
C GLU A 170 56.81 7.50 22.60
N GLU A 171 56.78 6.26 23.08
CA GLU A 171 55.71 5.31 22.77
C GLU A 171 54.37 5.79 23.33
N PHE A 172 54.31 6.26 24.58
CA PHE A 172 53.11 6.85 25.19
C PHE A 172 52.56 8.07 24.43
N ASP A 173 53.42 8.99 24.02
CA ASP A 173 53.06 10.18 23.25
C ASP A 173 52.55 9.83 21.84
N ALA A 174 52.95 8.67 21.31
CA ALA A 174 52.48 8.15 20.03
C ALA A 174 51.16 7.37 20.11
N LEU A 175 50.74 6.92 21.31
CA LEU A 175 49.43 6.30 21.46
C LEU A 175 48.32 7.34 21.36
N ASP A 176 47.42 7.14 20.39
CA ASP A 176 46.17 7.90 20.27
C ASP A 176 45.13 7.36 21.28
N VAL A 177 45.43 7.52 22.58
CA VAL A 177 44.50 7.13 23.65
C VAL A 177 43.49 8.25 23.81
N GLU A 178 42.28 8.03 23.30
CA GLU A 178 41.14 8.87 23.61
C GLU A 178 40.80 8.69 25.11
N VAL A 179 41.32 9.59 25.96
CA VAL A 179 40.95 9.62 27.38
C VAL A 179 39.46 9.90 27.43
N ALA A 180 38.68 8.86 27.74
CA ALA A 180 37.24 8.97 27.80
C ALA A 180 36.85 10.05 28.83
N LYS A 181 36.40 11.20 28.33
CA LYS A 181 35.85 12.23 29.19
C LYS A 181 34.59 11.67 29.85
N PRO A 182 34.39 11.86 31.17
CA PRO A 182 33.21 11.34 31.86
C PRO A 182 31.88 11.83 31.25
N GLU A 183 31.88 12.96 30.53
CA GLU A 183 30.70 13.45 29.81
C GLU A 183 30.29 12.59 28.60
N GLY A 184 31.18 11.78 28.03
CA GLY A 184 30.90 10.95 26.84
C GLY A 184 29.95 9.77 27.09
N TYR A 185 29.66 9.47 28.35
CA TYR A 185 28.75 8.40 28.78
C TYR A 185 27.35 8.90 29.16
N LEU A 186 27.15 10.21 29.23
CA LEU A 186 25.83 10.79 29.50
C LEU A 186 25.01 10.84 28.22
N VAL A 187 24.44 9.70 27.83
CA VAL A 187 23.27 9.70 26.96
C VAL A 187 22.17 10.42 27.73
N THR A 188 21.92 11.70 27.41
CA THR A 188 20.71 12.37 27.88
C THR A 188 19.56 11.71 27.14
N PRO A 189 18.68 10.93 27.79
CA PRO A 189 17.50 10.43 27.10
C PRO A 189 16.68 11.65 26.66
N VAL A 190 16.44 11.78 25.36
CA VAL A 190 15.55 12.80 24.81
C VAL A 190 14.14 12.48 25.32
N ALA A 191 13.79 13.07 26.47
CA ALA A 191 12.65 12.71 27.30
C ALA A 191 11.28 13.16 26.76
N ASN A 192 11.15 13.53 25.48
CA ASN A 192 9.91 14.16 24.96
C ASN A 192 9.42 13.60 23.62
N ARG A 193 9.59 12.30 23.36
CA ARG A 193 8.78 11.64 22.35
C ARG A 193 7.97 10.55 23.01
N THR A 194 6.66 10.67 22.88
CA THR A 194 5.67 9.66 23.24
C THR A 194 6.24 8.28 22.90
N PRO A 195 6.33 7.33 23.85
CA PRO A 195 6.82 6.00 23.56
C PRO A 195 6.04 5.47 22.37
N LEU A 196 6.73 5.16 21.27
CA LEU A 196 6.12 4.38 20.21
C LEU A 196 5.69 3.07 20.88
N ASP A 197 4.39 2.84 20.92
CA ASP A 197 3.83 1.62 21.49
C ASP A 197 4.23 0.44 20.60
N LEU A 198 5.34 -0.20 20.95
CA LEU A 198 5.90 -1.35 20.24
C LEU A 198 5.31 -2.67 20.75
N SER A 199 4.28 -2.65 21.60
CA SER A 199 3.68 -3.85 22.20
C SER A 199 3.08 -4.82 21.19
N SER A 200 2.87 -4.40 19.93
CA SER A 200 2.42 -5.24 18.81
C SER A 200 3.55 -5.77 17.90
N PHE A 201 4.81 -5.41 18.16
CA PHE A 201 5.96 -5.93 17.38
C PHE A 201 6.39 -7.32 17.90
N GLN A 202 5.67 -8.36 17.50
CA GLN A 202 6.26 -9.70 17.48
C GLN A 202 7.21 -9.80 16.28
N LEU A 203 8.50 -9.65 16.55
CA LEU A 203 9.55 -10.06 15.64
C LEU A 203 9.56 -11.59 15.62
N ASP A 204 8.88 -12.21 14.66
CA ASP A 204 9.09 -13.61 14.32
C ASP A 204 10.51 -13.76 13.78
N PHE A 205 11.44 -14.06 14.67
CA PHE A 205 12.75 -14.58 14.31
C PHE A 205 12.56 -16.02 13.84
N ARG A 206 12.06 -16.19 12.60
CA ARG A 206 12.21 -17.47 11.90
C ARG A 206 13.68 -17.63 11.53
N GLU A 207 14.43 -18.07 12.53
CA GLU A 207 15.83 -18.44 12.48
C GLU A 207 16.01 -19.53 11.43
N GLY A 208 16.38 -19.10 10.22
CA GLY A 208 16.76 -19.97 9.13
C GLY A 208 18.07 -20.66 9.46
N SER A 209 17.99 -21.74 10.23
CA SER A 209 19.08 -22.69 10.43
C SER A 209 19.36 -23.37 9.09
N ARG A 210 20.28 -22.77 8.32
CA ARG A 210 20.96 -23.44 7.21
C ARG A 210 21.95 -24.45 7.80
N THR A 211 21.46 -25.62 8.18
CA THR A 211 22.31 -26.80 8.20
C THR A 211 22.54 -27.23 6.76
N ARG A 212 23.82 -27.22 6.35
CA ARG A 212 24.32 -27.82 5.12
C ARG A 212 23.83 -29.27 5.02
N SER A 213 23.10 -29.60 3.97
CA SER A 213 22.93 -30.99 3.52
C SER A 213 23.77 -31.18 2.28
N SER A 214 24.85 -31.94 2.43
CA SER A 214 25.65 -32.48 1.35
C SER A 214 25.10 -33.86 0.97
N ARG A 215 24.61 -34.03 -0.26
CA ARG A 215 24.96 -35.21 -1.09
C ARG A 215 24.46 -35.00 -2.53
N GLU A 216 25.37 -35.28 -3.45
CA GLU A 216 25.16 -35.40 -4.89
C GLU A 216 24.07 -36.44 -5.19
N ASP A 217 23.18 -36.08 -6.11
CA ASP A 217 22.56 -37.03 -7.04
C ASP A 217 22.52 -36.35 -8.42
N MET A 218 23.30 -36.90 -9.34
CA MET A 218 23.24 -36.60 -10.78
C MET A 218 21.88 -37.01 -11.35
N PRO A 219 21.31 -36.23 -12.28
CA PRO A 219 20.50 -36.79 -13.34
C PRO A 219 21.35 -36.95 -14.60
N ALA A 220 21.50 -38.20 -15.02
CA ALA A 220 21.92 -38.56 -16.36
C ALA A 220 20.74 -38.42 -17.34
N ALA A 221 21.09 -38.03 -18.58
CA ALA A 221 20.35 -38.21 -19.82
C ALA A 221 19.02 -37.43 -19.98
N GLU A 222 19.12 -36.31 -20.69
CA GLU A 222 18.06 -35.79 -21.55
C GLU A 222 17.90 -36.73 -22.75
N ASP A 223 16.83 -37.53 -22.78
CA ASP A 223 16.23 -38.01 -24.03
C ASP A 223 15.14 -37.01 -24.41
N VAL A 224 15.49 -36.07 -25.30
CA VAL A 224 14.53 -35.19 -25.98
C VAL A 224 14.03 -35.93 -27.20
N GLU A 225 12.79 -36.39 -27.13
CA GLU A 225 12.03 -36.93 -28.25
C GLU A 225 11.70 -35.78 -29.21
N VAL A 226 12.35 -35.79 -30.38
CA VAL A 226 12.12 -34.85 -31.48
C VAL A 226 10.90 -35.30 -32.29
N PRO A 227 9.89 -34.44 -32.53
CA PRO A 227 8.94 -34.69 -33.59
C PRO A 227 9.60 -34.38 -34.93
N GLN A 228 9.69 -35.39 -35.80
CA GLN A 228 9.89 -35.19 -37.23
C GLN A 228 8.66 -34.51 -37.80
N ASP A 229 8.84 -33.31 -38.35
CA ASP A 229 7.94 -32.79 -39.38
C ASP A 229 8.79 -32.48 -40.61
N GLY A 230 8.52 -33.22 -41.67
CA GLY A 230 9.14 -33.04 -42.97
C GLY A 230 8.33 -32.05 -43.79
N ASP A 231 9.02 -31.13 -44.45
CA ASP A 231 8.89 -30.92 -45.91
C ASP A 231 9.72 -29.70 -46.35
N GLY A 232 10.32 -29.82 -47.53
CA GLY A 232 10.69 -28.66 -48.36
C GLY A 232 12.18 -28.40 -48.54
N ALA A 233 12.82 -29.23 -49.37
CA ALA A 233 14.07 -28.89 -50.03
C ALA A 233 13.88 -27.85 -51.15
N GLN A 234 15.02 -27.26 -51.55
CA GLN A 234 15.30 -26.45 -52.75
C GLN A 234 14.87 -24.97 -52.65
N GLY A 235 15.74 -23.95 -52.70
CA GLY A 235 17.08 -23.89 -53.29
C GLY A 235 16.98 -23.69 -54.80
N GLU A 236 16.97 -22.43 -55.25
CA GLU A 236 17.72 -22.01 -56.44
C GLU A 236 17.81 -20.48 -56.54
N ASP A 237 19.06 -20.02 -56.56
CA ASP A 237 19.51 -18.76 -57.15
C ASP A 237 19.27 -18.79 -58.67
N ARG A 238 18.51 -17.81 -59.20
CA ARG A 238 18.82 -16.98 -60.39
C ARG A 238 17.66 -16.09 -60.78
#